data_AF-A0A1E1X3N9-F1
#
_entry.id   AF-A0A1E1X3N9-F1
#
_cell.length_a   1.000
_cell.length_b   1.000
_cell.length_c   1.000
_cell.angle_alpha   90.00
_cell.angle_beta   90.00
_cell.angle_gamma   90.00
#
_symmetry.space_group_name_H-M   'P 1'
#
loop_
_entity.id
_entity.type
_entity.pdbx_description
1 polymer ?
#
loop_
_entity_poly.entity_id
_entity_poly.type
_entity_poly.pdbx_seq_one_letter_code
_entity_poly.pdbx_strand_id
1 'polypeptide(L)'
;SHSECNGLDRRVTVLSSSGSSSGSTEGPDSPLPGEELGSGVRWTGGGRSVSEVKELAYARLQAELSRAQQELRLRDEEVARLSQIRDQVGAELEELTASLFEEANNMVREANMKQAAAEKRLQEATLKVEVLQAEVSALKALVLPSTPSRPNAHLHPQLSRHRHRRSPSNYELATCRPPSPPQAPQQQQSQQGQPQPGQAGSEGAGPDLSEVDPVCHREFARWQEKPHVDDREDLFVARLYREDVLPCLHFPNSQLAAQVLRAIEENSITIEAVTAANPFPRRCSLLEASRVCQYRMRLGDSGAPWHHISQLCRNRITSVCDLFCYLRYIQQGLVRSSLQEMYWEVMRRRRSVALARLGLPPC
;
A
#
# COMPACT_ATOMS: atom_id res chain seq x y z
N SER A 1 16.97 -18.54 -34.50
CA SER A 1 16.84 -18.90 -33.08
C SER A 1 17.31 -17.70 -32.27
N HIS A 2 16.53 -16.62 -32.14
CA HIS A 2 15.20 -16.53 -31.49
C HIS A 2 15.24 -17.04 -30.04
N SER A 3 14.95 -16.24 -29.01
CA SER A 3 14.65 -14.78 -29.01
C SER A 3 15.01 -14.15 -27.66
N GLU A 4 15.51 -12.91 -27.69
CA GLU A 4 15.41 -11.98 -26.56
C GLU A 4 13.95 -11.53 -26.42
N CYS A 5 13.42 -11.46 -25.19
CA CYS A 5 12.09 -10.95 -24.92
C CYS A 5 12.18 -9.60 -24.19
N ASN A 6 11.85 -8.54 -24.92
CA ASN A 6 11.78 -7.17 -24.43
C ASN A 6 10.78 -7.01 -23.26
N GLY A 7 11.04 -6.04 -22.40
CA GLY A 7 10.07 -5.57 -21.42
C GLY A 7 8.84 -4.98 -22.10
N LEU A 8 7.65 -5.28 -21.57
CA LEU A 8 6.37 -4.76 -22.03
C LEU A 8 5.75 -3.85 -20.98
N ASP A 9 6.17 -2.59 -21.07
CA ASP A 9 5.33 -1.40 -21.10
C ASP A 9 4.06 -1.34 -20.21
N ARG A 10 4.08 -0.45 -19.22
CA ARG A 10 2.91 -0.05 -18.43
C ARG A 10 2.02 0.88 -19.25
N ARG A 11 1.00 0.35 -19.93
CA ARG A 11 -0.08 1.19 -20.47
C ARG A 11 -0.96 1.79 -19.35
N VAL A 12 -0.49 2.89 -18.77
CA VAL A 12 -1.36 3.92 -18.21
C VAL A 12 -1.68 4.89 -19.34
N THR A 13 -2.91 4.87 -19.83
CA THR A 13 -3.35 5.74 -20.94
C THR A 13 -3.54 7.17 -20.44
N VAL A 14 -2.47 7.97 -20.48
CA VAL A 14 -2.53 9.42 -20.29
C VAL A 14 -2.94 10.07 -21.61
N LEU A 15 -4.22 10.40 -21.75
CA LEU A 15 -4.69 11.27 -22.83
C LEU A 15 -4.54 12.73 -22.43
N SER A 16 -3.41 13.33 -22.83
CA SER A 16 -3.20 14.77 -22.77
C SER A 16 -3.85 15.44 -23.98
N SER A 17 -5.09 15.92 -23.83
CA SER A 17 -5.75 16.73 -24.85
C SER A 17 -5.34 18.20 -24.74
N SER A 18 -4.64 18.69 -25.77
CA SER A 18 -4.40 20.11 -26.00
C SER A 18 -5.72 20.82 -26.32
N GLY A 19 -6.07 21.84 -25.53
CA GLY A 19 -7.30 22.61 -25.66
C GLY A 19 -7.04 24.10 -25.50
N SER A 20 -6.73 24.77 -26.61
CA SER A 20 -6.69 26.24 -26.67
C SER A 20 -8.07 26.80 -26.33
N SER A 21 -8.18 27.63 -25.30
CA SER A 21 -9.40 28.39 -25.01
C SER A 21 -9.07 29.87 -24.82
N SER A 22 -9.55 30.67 -25.78
CA SER A 22 -9.56 32.13 -25.73
C SER A 22 -10.50 32.60 -24.61
N GLY A 23 -10.07 33.58 -23.83
CA GLY A 23 -10.91 34.17 -22.79
C GLY A 23 -12.07 34.97 -23.37
N SER A 24 -13.27 34.70 -22.84
CA SER A 24 -14.43 35.58 -22.92
C SER A 24 -15.10 35.58 -21.55
N THR A 25 -15.19 36.74 -20.93
CA THR A 25 -15.77 36.93 -19.59
C THR A 25 -17.25 37.29 -19.70
N GLU A 26 -18.12 36.30 -19.50
CA GLU A 26 -19.55 36.53 -19.28
C GLU A 26 -19.84 36.51 -17.77
N GLY A 27 -20.41 37.60 -17.27
CA GLY A 27 -20.72 37.77 -15.84
C GLY A 27 -22.06 37.11 -15.46
N PRO A 28 -22.30 36.89 -14.16
CA PRO A 28 -23.52 36.23 -13.71
C PRO A 28 -24.74 37.16 -13.75
N ASP A 29 -25.80 36.71 -14.42
CA ASP A 29 -27.15 37.27 -14.25
C ASP A 29 -27.62 37.14 -12.80
N SER A 30 -28.33 38.16 -12.32
CA SER A 30 -29.21 38.07 -11.14
C SER A 30 -30.36 39.08 -11.25
N PRO A 31 -31.55 38.74 -10.75
CA PRO A 31 -32.80 39.20 -11.36
C PRO A 31 -33.29 40.56 -10.86
N LEU A 32 -33.97 41.28 -11.74
CA LEU A 32 -34.77 42.46 -11.39
C LEU A 32 -36.08 42.04 -10.70
N PRO A 33 -36.45 42.64 -9.54
CA PRO A 33 -37.80 42.56 -9.03
C PRO A 33 -38.70 43.53 -9.81
N GLY A 34 -39.86 43.04 -10.26
CA GLY A 34 -40.93 43.91 -10.75
C GLY A 34 -41.84 44.31 -9.60
N GLU A 35 -42.12 45.60 -9.48
CA GLU A 35 -43.29 46.10 -8.74
C GLU A 35 -44.11 47.01 -9.66
N GLU A 36 -45.36 46.63 -9.91
CA GLU A 36 -46.37 47.60 -10.32
C GLU A 36 -46.78 48.42 -9.09
N LEU A 37 -46.78 49.75 -9.21
CA LEU A 37 -47.67 50.62 -8.43
C LEU A 37 -47.80 51.97 -9.11
N GLY A 38 -48.95 52.21 -9.75
CA GLY A 38 -49.27 53.51 -10.32
C GLY A 38 -49.51 54.55 -9.24
N SER A 39 -48.87 55.71 -9.34
CA SER A 39 -49.29 56.93 -8.66
C SER A 39 -48.92 58.15 -9.50
N GLY A 40 -49.90 58.98 -9.81
CA GLY A 40 -49.71 60.14 -10.68
C GLY A 40 -48.94 61.26 -9.99
N VAL A 41 -47.71 61.52 -10.43
CA VAL A 41 -46.94 62.69 -9.98
C VAL A 41 -47.08 63.82 -10.99
N ARG A 42 -47.68 64.91 -10.52
CA ARG A 42 -47.87 66.17 -11.25
C ARG A 42 -46.51 66.82 -11.54
N TRP A 43 -46.20 67.06 -12.81
CA TRP A 43 -45.00 67.83 -13.19
C TRP A 43 -45.13 69.29 -12.74
N THR A 44 -44.60 69.62 -11.57
CA THR A 44 -44.33 71.01 -11.16
C THR A 44 -42.88 71.34 -11.47
N GLY A 45 -42.66 72.47 -12.16
CA GLY A 45 -41.38 72.83 -12.78
C GLY A 45 -40.22 73.00 -11.78
N GLY A 46 -39.05 72.56 -12.24
CA GLY A 46 -37.78 72.61 -11.51
C GLY A 46 -36.68 71.98 -12.36
N GLY A 47 -36.55 72.45 -13.61
CA GLY A 47 -35.60 71.90 -14.57
C GLY A 47 -34.16 72.18 -14.15
N ARG A 48 -33.51 71.20 -13.50
CA ARG A 48 -32.05 71.22 -13.28
C ARG A 48 -31.33 71.49 -14.59
N SER A 49 -30.34 72.36 -14.57
CA SER A 49 -29.56 72.62 -15.78
C SER A 49 -28.80 71.37 -16.22
N VAL A 50 -28.53 71.25 -17.52
CA VAL A 50 -27.70 70.17 -18.07
C VAL A 50 -26.28 70.19 -17.46
N SER A 51 -25.83 71.34 -16.93
CA SER A 51 -24.57 71.45 -16.17
C SER A 51 -24.65 70.70 -14.83
N GLU A 52 -25.67 70.98 -14.01
CA GLU A 52 -25.86 70.30 -12.71
C GLU A 52 -25.96 68.78 -12.86
N VAL A 53 -26.64 68.29 -13.90
CA VAL A 53 -26.75 66.85 -14.17
C VAL A 53 -25.38 66.25 -14.53
N LYS A 54 -24.56 66.96 -15.31
CA LYS A 54 -23.19 66.54 -15.66
C LYS A 54 -22.25 66.58 -14.45
N GLU A 55 -22.34 67.61 -13.61
CA GLU A 55 -21.54 67.74 -12.40
C GLU A 55 -21.85 66.63 -11.39
N LEU A 56 -23.14 66.30 -11.20
CA LEU A 56 -23.56 65.19 -10.35
C LEU A 56 -23.13 63.82 -10.92
N ALA A 57 -23.21 63.63 -12.23
CA ALA A 57 -22.72 62.41 -12.88
C ALA A 57 -21.19 62.27 -12.75
N TYR A 58 -20.45 63.37 -12.92
CA TYR A 58 -19.00 63.40 -12.77
C TYR A 58 -18.56 63.12 -11.31
N ALA A 59 -19.21 63.77 -10.33
CA ALA A 59 -18.95 63.53 -8.91
C ALA A 59 -19.23 62.07 -8.52
N ARG A 60 -20.30 61.46 -9.06
CA ARG A 60 -20.61 60.05 -8.85
C ARG A 60 -19.55 59.13 -9.48
N LEU A 61 -19.17 59.35 -10.73
CA LEU A 61 -18.11 58.59 -11.41
C LEU A 61 -16.77 58.69 -10.68
N GLN A 62 -16.44 59.87 -10.14
CA GLN A 62 -15.21 60.08 -9.38
C GLN A 62 -15.24 59.38 -8.01
N ALA A 63 -16.40 59.30 -7.35
CA ALA A 63 -16.59 58.51 -6.14
C ALA A 63 -16.54 56.99 -6.40
N GLU A 64 -17.13 56.52 -7.50
CA GLU A 64 -17.07 55.11 -7.91
C GLU A 64 -15.62 54.71 -8.30
N LEU A 65 -14.89 55.58 -9.01
CA LEU A 65 -13.48 55.38 -9.34
C LEU A 65 -12.59 55.32 -8.09
N SER A 66 -12.76 56.24 -7.12
CA SER A 66 -11.95 56.23 -5.89
C SER A 66 -12.22 54.99 -5.04
N ARG A 67 -13.48 54.54 -4.98
CA ARG A 67 -13.86 53.28 -4.32
C ARG A 67 -13.21 52.07 -5.00
N ALA A 68 -13.24 51.99 -6.33
CA ALA A 68 -12.60 50.92 -7.09
C ALA A 68 -11.08 50.91 -6.90
N GLN A 69 -10.43 52.08 -6.89
CA GLN A 69 -8.99 52.20 -6.60
C GLN A 69 -8.64 51.73 -5.18
N GLN A 70 -9.49 52.00 -4.19
CA GLN A 70 -9.24 51.56 -2.82
C GLN A 70 -9.49 50.06 -2.61
N GLU A 71 -10.50 49.48 -3.27
CA GLU A 71 -10.65 48.02 -3.29
C GLU A 71 -9.46 47.34 -3.97
N LEU A 72 -9.01 47.87 -5.11
CA LEU A 72 -7.87 47.31 -5.86
C LEU A 72 -6.58 47.30 -4.99
N ARG A 73 -6.29 48.38 -4.25
CA ARG A 73 -5.17 48.42 -3.29
C ARG A 73 -5.26 47.32 -2.21
N LEU A 74 -6.44 47.11 -1.63
CA LEU A 74 -6.64 46.05 -0.64
C LEU A 74 -6.47 44.64 -1.24
N ARG A 75 -6.78 44.46 -2.53
CA ARG A 75 -6.49 43.21 -3.25
C ARG A 75 -4.99 43.05 -3.52
N ASP A 76 -4.29 44.12 -3.93
CA ASP A 76 -2.83 44.09 -4.14
C ASP A 76 -2.08 43.73 -2.85
N GLU A 77 -2.50 44.28 -1.71
CA GLU A 77 -1.95 43.95 -0.38
C GLU A 77 -2.13 42.47 -0.02
N GLU A 78 -3.33 41.91 -0.23
CA GLU A 78 -3.58 40.48 0.01
C GLU A 78 -2.85 39.57 -0.99
N VAL A 79 -2.72 39.98 -2.26
CA VAL A 79 -1.93 39.26 -3.26
C VAL A 79 -0.44 39.25 -2.89
N ALA A 80 0.11 40.36 -2.39
CA ALA A 80 1.47 40.43 -1.88
C ALA A 80 1.66 39.50 -0.68
N ARG A 81 0.72 39.49 0.28
CA ARG A 81 0.73 38.60 1.45
C ARG A 81 0.68 37.11 1.04
N LEU A 82 -0.16 36.76 0.08
CA LEU A 82 -0.28 35.40 -0.44
C LEU A 82 0.96 34.99 -1.25
N SER A 83 1.59 35.90 -1.98
CA SER A 83 2.88 35.66 -2.64
C SER A 83 3.96 35.32 -1.62
N GLN A 84 4.09 36.10 -0.55
CA GLN A 84 5.06 35.84 0.51
C GLN A 84 4.86 34.46 1.16
N ILE A 85 3.62 34.06 1.43
CA ILE A 85 3.30 32.74 1.99
C ILE A 85 3.66 31.61 1.00
N ARG A 86 3.36 31.78 -0.30
CA ARG A 86 3.77 30.83 -1.34
C ARG A 86 5.29 30.67 -1.36
N ASP A 87 6.03 31.78 -1.31
CA ASP A 87 7.48 31.77 -1.43
C ASP A 87 8.15 31.15 -0.20
N GLN A 88 7.60 31.39 1.00
CA GLN A 88 8.01 30.69 2.22
C GLN A 88 7.75 29.18 2.15
N VAL A 89 6.54 28.76 1.76
CA VAL A 89 6.20 27.33 1.62
C VAL A 89 7.05 26.68 0.53
N GLY A 90 7.40 27.40 -0.54
CA GLY A 90 8.36 26.95 -1.55
C GLY A 90 9.73 26.64 -0.95
N ALA A 91 10.29 27.55 -0.16
CA ALA A 91 11.58 27.35 0.51
C ALA A 91 11.55 26.17 1.51
N GLU A 92 10.49 26.05 2.33
CA GLU A 92 10.32 24.92 3.26
C GLU A 92 10.22 23.57 2.53
N LEU A 93 9.56 23.54 1.35
CA LEU A 93 9.50 22.34 0.49
C LEU A 93 10.84 22.02 -0.16
N GLU A 94 11.62 23.02 -0.58
CA GLU A 94 12.97 22.83 -1.13
C GLU A 94 13.94 22.28 -0.06
N GLU A 95 13.92 22.82 1.16
CA GLU A 95 14.72 22.33 2.29
C GLU A 95 14.37 20.89 2.67
N LEU A 96 13.08 20.58 2.81
CA LEU A 96 12.61 19.21 3.07
C LEU A 96 13.02 18.25 1.96
N THR A 97 12.91 18.69 0.69
CA THR A 97 13.31 17.88 -0.47
C THR A 97 14.81 17.59 -0.46
N ALA A 98 15.66 18.59 -0.16
CA ALA A 98 17.10 18.40 -0.01
C ALA A 98 17.44 17.41 1.11
N SER A 99 16.83 17.56 2.29
CA SER A 99 17.03 16.66 3.43
C SER A 99 16.63 15.21 3.11
N LEU A 100 15.50 15.01 2.42
CA LEU A 100 15.07 13.67 1.98
C LEU A 100 16.04 13.02 0.98
N PHE A 101 16.65 13.80 0.08
CA PHE A 101 17.68 13.30 -0.82
C PHE A 101 19.00 12.96 -0.10
N GLU A 102 19.41 13.76 0.89
CA GLU A 102 20.60 13.44 1.71
C GLU A 102 20.38 12.14 2.51
N GLU A 103 19.21 11.98 3.13
CA GLU A 103 18.89 10.77 3.90
C GLU A 103 18.79 9.52 3.00
N ALA A 104 18.16 9.64 1.83
CA ALA A 104 18.13 8.55 0.85
C ALA A 104 19.55 8.14 0.39
N ASN A 105 20.42 9.11 0.13
CA ASN A 105 21.82 8.85 -0.22
C ASN A 105 22.60 8.21 0.94
N ASN A 106 22.34 8.62 2.18
CA ASN A 106 22.94 8.01 3.38
C ASN A 106 22.50 6.54 3.54
N MET A 107 21.20 6.25 3.43
CA MET A 107 20.69 4.87 3.49
C MET A 107 21.31 3.97 2.41
N VAL A 108 21.42 4.46 1.16
CA VAL A 108 22.07 3.73 0.07
C VAL A 108 23.56 3.52 0.35
N ARG A 109 24.27 4.53 0.85
CA ARG A 109 25.69 4.43 1.24
C ARG A 109 25.88 3.39 2.35
N GLU A 110 25.03 3.37 3.36
CA GLU A 110 25.07 2.36 4.42
C GLU A 110 24.79 0.94 3.90
N ALA A 111 23.80 0.78 3.03
CA ALA A 111 23.48 -0.51 2.42
C ALA A 111 24.69 -1.04 1.61
N ASN A 112 25.31 -0.18 0.79
CA ASN A 112 26.51 -0.53 0.02
C ASN A 112 27.70 -0.89 0.93
N MET A 113 27.91 -0.17 2.04
CA MET A 113 28.96 -0.51 3.02
C MET A 113 28.70 -1.85 3.71
N LYS A 114 27.44 -2.14 4.07
CA LYS A 114 27.03 -3.42 4.69
C LYS A 114 27.18 -4.58 3.68
N GLN A 115 26.82 -4.37 2.42
CA GLN A 115 27.00 -5.33 1.33
C GLN A 115 28.49 -5.63 1.10
N ALA A 116 29.34 -4.62 0.91
CA ALA A 116 30.77 -4.81 0.71
C ALA A 116 31.45 -5.56 1.88
N ALA A 117 31.01 -5.30 3.12
CA ALA A 117 31.48 -6.03 4.30
C ALA A 117 31.02 -7.51 4.32
N ALA A 118 29.79 -7.80 3.85
CA ALA A 118 29.27 -9.15 3.73
C ALA A 118 29.96 -9.94 2.59
N GLU A 119 30.16 -9.31 1.42
CA GLU A 119 30.88 -9.88 0.28
C GLU A 119 32.33 -10.22 0.63
N LYS A 120 33.03 -9.33 1.36
CA LYS A 120 34.38 -9.62 1.85
C LYS A 120 34.41 -10.84 2.78
N ARG A 121 33.47 -10.94 3.74
CA ARG A 121 33.35 -12.11 4.62
C ARG A 121 33.03 -13.39 3.86
N LEU A 122 32.22 -13.29 2.80
CA LEU A 122 31.92 -14.42 1.92
C LEU A 122 33.18 -14.89 1.18
N GLN A 123 33.97 -13.96 0.61
CA GLN A 123 35.26 -14.29 -0.03
C GLN A 123 36.23 -14.97 0.96
N GLU A 124 36.38 -14.43 2.17
CA GLU A 124 37.20 -15.04 3.23
C GLU A 124 36.72 -16.45 3.64
N ALA A 125 35.41 -16.69 3.63
CA ALA A 125 34.83 -18.01 3.90
C ALA A 125 35.04 -18.99 2.73
N THR A 126 34.84 -18.55 1.49
CA THR A 126 35.07 -19.35 0.27
C THR A 126 36.52 -19.81 0.20
N LEU A 127 37.49 -18.92 0.43
CA LEU A 127 38.91 -19.28 0.44
C LEU A 127 39.25 -20.34 1.51
N LYS A 128 38.61 -20.28 2.69
CA LYS A 128 38.75 -21.32 3.72
C LYS A 128 38.16 -22.66 3.27
N VAL A 129 37.00 -22.65 2.61
CA VAL A 129 36.38 -23.87 2.06
C VAL A 129 37.26 -24.48 0.97
N GLU A 130 37.87 -23.69 0.10
CA GLU A 130 38.79 -24.17 -0.93
C GLU A 130 40.03 -24.85 -0.33
N VAL A 131 40.66 -24.24 0.68
CA VAL A 131 41.81 -24.83 1.41
C VAL A 131 41.41 -26.15 2.08
N LEU A 132 40.31 -26.17 2.83
CA LEU A 132 39.82 -27.39 3.49
C LEU A 132 39.45 -28.49 2.49
N GLN A 133 38.89 -28.13 1.33
CA GLN A 133 38.57 -29.08 0.27
C GLN A 133 39.84 -29.67 -0.36
N ALA A 134 40.90 -28.87 -0.52
CA ALA A 134 42.21 -29.34 -0.97
C ALA A 134 42.87 -30.27 0.05
N GLU A 135 42.83 -29.95 1.35
CA GLU A 135 43.30 -30.80 2.44
C GLU A 135 42.55 -32.15 2.48
N VAL A 136 41.21 -32.12 2.41
CA VAL A 136 40.38 -33.34 2.37
C VAL A 136 40.68 -34.17 1.12
N SER A 137 40.95 -33.55 -0.02
CA SER A 137 41.36 -34.23 -1.25
C SER A 137 42.72 -34.93 -1.08
N ALA A 138 43.72 -34.24 -0.52
CA ALA A 138 45.04 -34.80 -0.24
C ALA A 138 44.97 -35.94 0.79
N LEU A 139 44.20 -35.80 1.87
CA LEU A 139 43.98 -36.85 2.86
C LEU A 139 43.31 -38.08 2.26
N LYS A 140 42.28 -37.90 1.40
CA LYS A 140 41.68 -39.02 0.64
C LYS A 140 42.73 -39.70 -0.25
N ALA A 141 43.57 -38.94 -0.94
CA ALA A 141 44.63 -39.46 -1.79
C ALA A 141 45.74 -40.20 -1.03
N LEU A 142 45.93 -39.96 0.28
CA LEU A 142 46.84 -40.72 1.15
C LEU A 142 46.18 -41.97 1.75
N VAL A 143 44.90 -41.90 2.12
CA VAL A 143 44.16 -43.03 2.70
C VAL A 143 43.82 -44.10 1.66
N LEU A 144 43.39 -43.72 0.46
CA LEU A 144 43.01 -44.66 -0.62
C LEU A 144 44.12 -45.65 -1.03
N PRO A 145 45.40 -45.27 -1.23
CA PRO A 145 46.48 -46.23 -1.49
C PRO A 145 46.88 -47.04 -0.24
N SER A 146 46.52 -46.59 0.97
CA SER A 146 46.81 -47.29 2.23
C SER A 146 45.80 -48.40 2.57
N THR A 147 44.63 -48.40 1.93
CA THR A 147 43.62 -49.46 2.07
C THR A 147 43.44 -50.24 0.77
N PRO A 148 44.02 -51.44 0.61
CA PRO A 148 43.73 -52.29 -0.54
C PRO A 148 42.23 -52.65 -0.55
N SER A 149 41.61 -52.61 -1.72
CA SER A 149 40.14 -52.71 -1.92
C SER A 149 39.50 -54.08 -1.60
N ARG A 150 40.17 -54.89 -0.77
CA ARG A 150 39.69 -56.16 -0.21
C ARG A 150 40.24 -56.31 1.22
N PRO A 151 39.39 -56.32 2.26
CA PRO A 151 39.80 -56.79 3.57
C PRO A 151 40.24 -58.26 3.45
N ASN A 152 41.34 -58.63 4.10
CA ASN A 152 41.82 -60.01 4.11
C ASN A 152 40.86 -60.90 4.93
N ALA A 153 39.82 -61.43 4.27
CA ALA A 153 38.78 -62.26 4.90
C ALA A 153 39.35 -63.51 5.60
N HIS A 154 40.54 -63.99 5.20
CA HIS A 154 41.26 -65.09 5.85
C HIS A 154 41.78 -64.77 7.26
N LEU A 155 41.82 -63.51 7.69
CA LEU A 155 42.26 -63.11 9.04
C LEU A 155 41.10 -62.84 10.01
N HIS A 156 39.85 -62.83 9.53
CA HIS A 156 38.66 -62.57 10.35
C HIS A 156 37.56 -63.61 10.12
N PRO A 157 37.62 -64.78 10.79
CA PRO A 157 36.64 -65.86 10.63
C PRO A 157 35.18 -65.47 10.97
N GLN A 158 35.00 -64.40 11.75
CA GLN A 158 33.72 -63.96 12.31
C GLN A 158 32.77 -63.30 11.31
N LEU A 159 33.23 -62.94 10.10
CA LEU A 159 32.39 -62.33 9.05
C LEU A 159 31.75 -63.35 8.09
N SER A 160 31.94 -64.65 8.33
CA SER A 160 31.42 -65.72 7.48
C SER A 160 30.24 -66.46 8.12
N ARG A 161 29.12 -66.54 7.36
CA ARG A 161 27.84 -67.23 7.68
C ARG A 161 26.97 -66.43 8.68
N HIS A 162 25.63 -66.32 8.54
CA HIS A 162 24.68 -67.02 7.67
C HIS A 162 23.78 -66.05 6.88
N ARG A 163 23.38 -66.46 5.66
CA ARG A 163 22.42 -65.75 4.81
C ARG A 163 21.03 -66.38 4.95
N HIS A 164 20.13 -65.77 5.71
CA HIS A 164 18.69 -66.06 5.63
C HIS A 164 17.91 -64.83 5.11
N ARG A 165 16.76 -65.09 4.49
CA ARG A 165 16.08 -64.19 3.55
C ARG A 165 15.07 -63.25 4.23
N ARG A 166 15.04 -62.01 3.68
CA ARG A 166 13.88 -61.10 3.49
C ARG A 166 13.21 -60.45 4.73
N SER A 167 13.26 -59.12 4.69
CA SER A 167 12.46 -58.06 5.35
C SER A 167 10.97 -58.03 4.90
N PRO A 168 10.12 -56.99 5.17
CA PRO A 168 10.27 -55.79 6.05
C PRO A 168 9.01 -55.31 6.87
N SER A 169 9.23 -54.66 8.02
CA SER A 169 8.43 -53.54 8.62
C SER A 169 9.14 -53.15 9.95
N ASN A 170 9.52 -51.91 10.27
CA ASN A 170 8.78 -50.65 10.47
C ASN A 170 7.60 -50.74 11.46
N TYR A 171 7.83 -50.43 12.75
CA TYR A 171 7.12 -49.41 13.54
C TYR A 171 7.71 -49.29 14.99
N GLU A 172 7.34 -48.23 15.72
CA GLU A 172 7.51 -47.96 17.18
C GLU A 172 8.93 -48.00 17.81
N LEU A 173 9.53 -46.88 18.22
CA LEU A 173 9.25 -46.02 19.41
C LEU A 173 9.47 -46.66 20.80
N ALA A 174 10.65 -46.35 21.35
CA ALA A 174 10.88 -45.89 22.72
C ALA A 174 10.22 -46.64 23.90
N THR A 175 11.00 -47.52 24.54
CA THR A 175 10.82 -47.90 25.94
C THR A 175 11.88 -47.28 26.86
N CYS A 176 11.42 -46.80 28.02
CA CYS A 176 12.19 -46.67 29.27
C CYS A 176 13.33 -45.61 29.36
N ARG A 177 12.92 -44.38 29.67
CA ARG A 177 13.73 -43.41 30.46
C ARG A 177 13.70 -43.79 31.94
N PRO A 178 14.85 -43.79 32.65
CA PRO A 178 14.91 -43.18 33.99
C PRO A 178 16.17 -42.26 34.13
N PRO A 179 16.69 -41.86 35.31
CA PRO A 179 16.54 -40.46 35.74
C PRO A 179 17.85 -39.66 35.97
N SER A 180 17.72 -38.34 36.12
CA SER A 180 18.71 -37.39 36.71
C SER A 180 18.88 -37.66 38.25
N PRO A 181 19.83 -37.08 39.03
CA PRO A 181 20.50 -35.74 38.98
C PRO A 181 22.06 -35.89 39.10
N PRO A 182 22.94 -35.00 39.66
CA PRO A 182 22.81 -33.69 40.33
C PRO A 182 23.69 -32.55 39.73
N GLN A 183 24.59 -31.92 40.51
CA GLN A 183 25.18 -30.58 40.26
C GLN A 183 26.66 -30.41 40.71
N ALA A 184 27.33 -29.44 40.05
CA ALA A 184 28.32 -28.45 40.56
C ALA A 184 29.81 -28.84 40.73
N PRO A 185 30.78 -27.88 40.91
CA PRO A 185 30.71 -26.41 40.84
C PRO A 185 31.88 -25.67 40.09
N GLN A 186 31.84 -24.32 40.03
CA GLN A 186 32.99 -23.35 39.90
C GLN A 186 33.83 -23.35 38.58
N GLN A 187 34.51 -22.27 38.12
CA GLN A 187 34.70 -20.86 38.56
C GLN A 187 35.17 -19.93 37.40
N GLN A 188 34.83 -18.62 37.47
CA GLN A 188 35.56 -17.39 37.04
C GLN A 188 36.49 -17.39 35.79
N GLN A 189 36.52 -16.40 34.89
CA GLN A 189 36.75 -14.93 35.06
C GLN A 189 36.15 -14.13 33.86
N SER A 190 35.29 -13.11 34.05
CA SER A 190 35.56 -11.64 33.98
C SER A 190 36.44 -11.17 32.80
N GLN A 191 36.07 -10.20 31.95
CA GLN A 191 35.55 -8.82 32.19
C GLN A 191 34.53 -8.41 31.09
N GLN A 192 33.31 -7.91 31.41
CA GLN A 192 32.90 -6.52 31.71
C GLN A 192 32.86 -5.51 30.53
N GLY A 193 31.65 -5.05 30.21
CA GLY A 193 31.33 -3.92 29.32
C GLY A 193 29.79 -3.81 29.17
N GLN A 194 29.18 -2.76 29.70
CA GLN A 194 27.70 -2.60 29.80
C GLN A 194 27.03 -2.27 28.45
N PRO A 195 25.68 -2.31 28.41
CA PRO A 195 24.99 -1.02 28.27
C PRO A 195 23.87 -0.78 29.28
N GLN A 196 23.71 0.49 29.66
CA GLN A 196 22.54 1.04 30.37
C GLN A 196 21.52 1.61 29.36
N PRO A 197 20.28 1.96 29.77
CA PRO A 197 19.12 1.99 28.87
C PRO A 197 18.98 3.31 28.09
N GLY A 198 18.37 3.25 26.90
CA GLY A 198 17.95 4.47 26.20
C GLY A 198 17.82 4.46 24.67
N GLN A 199 17.40 3.36 24.02
CA GLN A 199 16.97 3.40 22.62
C GLN A 199 15.83 2.40 22.34
N ALA A 200 14.63 2.92 22.04
CA ALA A 200 13.51 2.19 21.43
C ALA A 200 12.45 3.16 20.88
N GLY A 201 12.88 4.06 19.98
CA GLY A 201 11.98 4.87 19.12
C GLY A 201 11.76 4.26 17.73
N SER A 202 12.17 3.00 17.55
CA SER A 202 11.97 2.21 16.34
C SER A 202 11.22 0.95 16.76
N GLU A 203 10.10 0.67 16.10
CA GLU A 203 9.22 -0.44 16.44
C GLU A 203 9.94 -1.77 16.18
N GLY A 204 10.35 -2.42 17.26
CA GLY A 204 10.94 -3.74 17.22
C GLY A 204 9.91 -4.78 16.79
N ALA A 205 9.73 -4.98 15.48
CA ALA A 205 9.37 -6.28 14.98
C ALA A 205 10.45 -7.27 15.48
N GLY A 206 10.05 -8.19 16.36
CA GLY A 206 10.91 -9.29 16.77
C GLY A 206 11.25 -10.20 15.59
N PRO A 207 11.93 -11.35 15.81
CA PRO A 207 11.90 -12.41 14.81
C PRO A 207 10.45 -12.67 14.40
N ASP A 208 10.17 -12.77 13.11
CA ASP A 208 8.79 -12.79 12.58
C ASP A 208 8.06 -14.06 13.08
N LEU A 209 7.36 -13.95 14.21
CA LEU A 209 6.60 -15.03 14.86
C LEU A 209 5.26 -15.30 14.15
N SER A 210 5.22 -15.12 12.82
CA SER A 210 4.05 -15.35 11.98
C SER A 210 3.76 -16.85 11.86
N GLU A 211 2.93 -17.35 12.80
CA GLU A 211 2.47 -18.73 12.81
C GLU A 211 1.34 -18.96 11.78
N VAL A 212 1.35 -20.13 11.12
CA VAL A 212 0.34 -20.53 10.14
C VAL A 212 -0.85 -21.15 10.87
N ASP A 213 -2.06 -20.58 10.74
CA ASP A 213 -3.29 -21.27 11.14
C ASP A 213 -3.48 -22.54 10.28
N PRO A 214 -3.38 -23.76 10.86
CA PRO A 214 -3.51 -24.99 10.11
C PRO A 214 -4.92 -25.22 9.56
N VAL A 215 -5.95 -24.55 10.09
CA VAL A 215 -7.33 -24.64 9.61
C VAL A 215 -7.49 -23.81 8.33
N CYS A 216 -7.19 -22.50 8.39
CA CYS A 216 -7.24 -21.62 7.22
C CYS A 216 -6.27 -22.06 6.11
N HIS A 217 -5.05 -22.53 6.45
CA HIS A 217 -4.11 -23.06 5.46
C HIS A 217 -4.64 -24.31 4.74
N ARG A 218 -5.28 -25.23 5.45
CA ARG A 218 -5.87 -26.44 4.85
C ARG A 218 -7.08 -26.12 3.96
N GLU A 219 -7.88 -25.13 4.33
CA GLU A 219 -8.98 -24.63 3.49
C GLU A 219 -8.42 -23.97 2.21
N PHE A 220 -7.44 -23.07 2.34
CA PHE A 220 -6.76 -22.44 1.21
C PHE A 220 -6.12 -23.45 0.26
N ALA A 221 -5.43 -24.47 0.80
CA ALA A 221 -4.79 -25.52 -0.01
C ALA A 221 -5.81 -26.28 -0.88
N ARG A 222 -6.97 -26.63 -0.31
CA ARG A 222 -8.07 -27.29 -1.06
C ARG A 222 -8.66 -26.37 -2.12
N TRP A 223 -8.90 -25.10 -1.78
CA TRP A 223 -9.39 -24.11 -2.74
C TRP A 223 -8.39 -23.94 -3.91
N GLN A 224 -7.09 -23.93 -3.64
CA GLN A 224 -6.04 -23.75 -4.64
C GLN A 224 -5.92 -24.93 -5.64
N GLU A 225 -6.41 -26.13 -5.31
CA GLU A 225 -6.49 -27.26 -6.26
C GLU A 225 -7.48 -27.00 -7.40
N LYS A 226 -8.57 -26.26 -7.12
CA LYS A 226 -9.59 -25.87 -8.11
C LYS A 226 -10.15 -24.47 -7.77
N PRO A 227 -9.36 -23.40 -7.99
CA PRO A 227 -9.66 -22.07 -7.49
C PRO A 227 -10.88 -21.47 -8.19
N HIS A 228 -11.86 -21.06 -7.40
CA HIS A 228 -13.04 -20.33 -7.84
C HIS A 228 -13.41 -19.28 -6.79
N VAL A 229 -13.33 -17.99 -7.13
CA VAL A 229 -13.57 -16.87 -6.18
C VAL A 229 -15.05 -16.67 -5.88
N ASP A 230 -15.92 -17.01 -6.83
CA ASP A 230 -17.35 -16.73 -6.74
C ASP A 230 -18.14 -17.90 -6.12
N ASP A 231 -17.46 -19.00 -5.76
CA ASP A 231 -18.08 -20.14 -5.07
C ASP A 231 -18.25 -19.83 -3.58
N ARG A 232 -19.47 -19.44 -3.18
CA ARG A 232 -19.77 -19.05 -1.80
C ARG A 232 -19.89 -20.25 -0.84
N GLU A 233 -19.95 -21.48 -1.37
CA GLU A 233 -20.05 -22.71 -0.57
C GLU A 233 -18.66 -23.31 -0.24
N ASP A 234 -17.61 -22.91 -0.97
CA ASP A 234 -16.24 -23.27 -0.61
C ASP A 234 -15.86 -22.71 0.76
N LEU A 235 -15.23 -23.54 1.60
CA LEU A 235 -14.93 -23.21 2.99
C LEU A 235 -14.00 -22.00 3.14
N PHE A 236 -13.01 -21.87 2.25
CA PHE A 236 -12.06 -20.76 2.28
C PHE A 236 -12.73 -19.46 1.83
N VAL A 237 -13.49 -19.51 0.73
CA VAL A 237 -14.23 -18.36 0.22
C VAL A 237 -15.30 -17.90 1.20
N ALA A 238 -16.11 -18.80 1.75
CA ALA A 238 -17.10 -18.52 2.78
C ALA A 238 -16.48 -17.84 4.02
N ARG A 239 -15.29 -18.29 4.43
CA ARG A 239 -14.51 -17.64 5.51
C ARG A 239 -14.16 -16.20 5.17
N LEU A 240 -13.56 -15.96 3.99
CA LEU A 240 -13.19 -14.60 3.54
C LEU A 240 -14.40 -13.66 3.55
N TYR A 241 -15.55 -14.13 3.09
CA TYR A 241 -16.76 -13.31 3.09
C TYR A 241 -17.28 -12.99 4.49
N ARG A 242 -17.34 -14.00 5.37
CA ARG A 242 -17.84 -13.86 6.73
C ARG A 242 -16.95 -12.99 7.61
N GLU A 243 -15.63 -13.14 7.51
CA GLU A 243 -14.66 -12.52 8.43
C GLU A 243 -14.16 -11.16 7.91
N ASP A 244 -13.94 -11.05 6.60
CA ASP A 244 -13.25 -9.92 5.98
C ASP A 244 -14.19 -9.06 5.12
N VAL A 245 -14.77 -9.63 4.04
CA VAL A 245 -15.44 -8.85 2.99
C VAL A 245 -16.75 -8.22 3.45
N LEU A 246 -17.69 -9.01 3.99
CA LEU A 246 -19.00 -8.49 4.41
C LEU A 246 -18.87 -7.48 5.56
N PRO A 247 -18.04 -7.71 6.60
CA PRO A 247 -17.79 -6.70 7.62
C PRO A 247 -17.06 -5.46 7.06
N CYS A 248 -16.10 -5.60 6.13
CA CYS A 248 -15.40 -4.47 5.55
C CYS A 248 -16.26 -3.67 4.56
N LEU A 249 -17.31 -4.25 3.96
CA LEU A 249 -18.27 -3.53 3.10
C LEU A 249 -19.58 -3.14 3.81
N HIS A 250 -19.69 -3.33 5.13
CA HIS A 250 -20.86 -2.87 5.89
C HIS A 250 -20.90 -1.33 6.00
N PHE A 251 -21.79 -0.69 5.24
CA PHE A 251 -22.02 0.76 5.24
C PHE A 251 -23.48 1.11 5.54
N PRO A 252 -23.77 2.31 6.08
CA PRO A 252 -25.15 2.80 6.29
C PRO A 252 -26.04 2.71 5.06
N ASN A 253 -25.54 3.12 3.89
CA ASN A 253 -26.24 2.91 2.61
C ASN A 253 -26.07 1.46 2.14
N SER A 254 -26.91 0.56 2.66
CA SER A 254 -26.88 -0.88 2.39
C SER A 254 -27.15 -1.23 0.92
N GLN A 255 -28.02 -0.47 0.23
CA GLN A 255 -28.31 -0.67 -1.19
C GLN A 255 -27.07 -0.39 -2.06
N LEU A 256 -26.39 0.74 -1.84
CA LEU A 256 -25.16 1.07 -2.55
C LEU A 256 -24.01 0.12 -2.15
N ALA A 257 -23.94 -0.31 -0.89
CA ALA A 257 -22.96 -1.30 -0.45
C ALA A 257 -23.13 -2.65 -1.17
N ALA A 258 -24.36 -3.12 -1.38
CA ALA A 258 -24.66 -4.34 -2.14
C ALA A 258 -24.34 -4.19 -3.64
N GLN A 259 -24.46 -2.99 -4.20
CA GLN A 259 -24.01 -2.69 -5.56
C GLN A 259 -22.48 -2.66 -5.67
N VAL A 260 -21.79 -2.07 -4.67
CA VAL A 260 -20.32 -2.07 -4.58
C VAL A 260 -19.78 -3.50 -4.50
N LEU A 261 -20.37 -4.36 -3.67
CA LEU A 261 -19.98 -5.77 -3.57
C LEU A 261 -20.08 -6.49 -4.93
N ARG A 262 -21.22 -6.41 -5.60
CA ARG A 262 -21.39 -7.01 -6.94
C ARG A 262 -20.42 -6.44 -7.97
N ALA A 263 -20.19 -5.12 -7.96
CA ALA A 263 -19.20 -4.51 -8.86
C ALA A 263 -17.75 -4.92 -8.56
N ILE A 264 -17.44 -5.30 -7.32
CA ILE A 264 -16.14 -5.91 -6.97
C ILE A 264 -16.06 -7.34 -7.52
N GLU A 265 -17.11 -8.16 -7.36
CA GLU A 265 -17.22 -9.54 -7.87
C GLU A 265 -17.16 -9.60 -9.41
N GLU A 266 -17.85 -8.68 -10.09
CA GLU A 266 -17.86 -8.53 -11.55
C GLU A 266 -16.61 -7.81 -12.10
N ASN A 267 -15.73 -7.31 -11.23
CA ASN A 267 -14.54 -6.52 -11.59
C ASN A 267 -14.87 -5.25 -12.40
N SER A 268 -15.99 -4.60 -12.08
CA SER A 268 -16.60 -3.49 -12.82
C SER A 268 -16.63 -2.16 -12.05
N ILE A 269 -15.90 -2.06 -10.94
CA ILE A 269 -15.76 -0.83 -10.13
C ILE A 269 -14.55 0.03 -10.55
N THR A 270 -14.76 1.33 -10.73
CA THR A 270 -13.70 2.32 -10.99
C THR A 270 -13.70 3.42 -9.93
N ILE A 271 -12.54 3.75 -9.36
CA ILE A 271 -12.37 4.79 -8.33
C ILE A 271 -11.32 5.80 -8.79
N GLU A 272 -11.66 7.08 -8.70
CA GLU A 272 -10.80 8.20 -9.11
C GLU A 272 -10.64 9.22 -7.97
N ALA A 273 -9.50 9.90 -7.93
CA ALA A 273 -9.31 11.07 -7.08
C ALA A 273 -9.97 12.31 -7.70
N VAL A 274 -10.49 13.20 -6.85
CA VAL A 274 -11.12 14.47 -7.23
C VAL A 274 -10.18 15.61 -6.88
N THR A 275 -9.55 16.20 -7.89
CA THR A 275 -8.67 17.37 -7.77
C THR A 275 -9.49 18.65 -7.55
N ALA A 276 -9.98 18.84 -6.32
CA ALA A 276 -10.67 20.05 -5.90
C ALA A 276 -9.70 21.05 -5.25
N ALA A 277 -9.56 22.25 -5.81
CA ALA A 277 -8.71 23.32 -5.26
C ALA A 277 -9.14 23.81 -3.86
N ASN A 278 -10.40 23.55 -3.46
CA ASN A 278 -10.88 23.73 -2.09
C ASN A 278 -11.73 22.51 -1.68
N PRO A 279 -11.27 21.67 -0.72
CA PRO A 279 -11.97 20.44 -0.33
C PRO A 279 -13.10 20.71 0.67
N PHE A 280 -14.20 21.29 0.19
CA PHE A 280 -15.42 21.47 1.01
C PHE A 280 -16.04 20.11 1.40
N PRO A 281 -16.52 19.94 2.65
CA PRO A 281 -17.24 18.73 3.06
C PRO A 281 -18.50 18.50 2.22
N ARG A 282 -18.69 17.25 1.78
CA ARG A 282 -19.87 16.77 1.03
C ARG A 282 -20.48 15.58 1.76
N ARG A 283 -21.75 15.27 1.49
CA ARG A 283 -22.39 14.05 2.01
C ARG A 283 -21.79 12.84 1.28
N CYS A 284 -21.05 12.00 1.99
CA CYS A 284 -20.47 10.78 1.45
C CYS A 284 -21.57 9.77 1.07
N SER A 285 -21.56 9.23 -0.14
CA SER A 285 -22.66 8.39 -0.66
C SER A 285 -22.87 7.08 0.11
N LEU A 286 -21.80 6.48 0.67
CA LEU A 286 -21.86 5.23 1.44
C LEU A 286 -22.12 5.42 2.94
N LEU A 287 -21.42 6.38 3.58
CA LEU A 287 -21.55 6.67 5.01
C LEU A 287 -22.72 7.59 5.35
N GLU A 288 -23.30 8.23 4.35
CA GLU A 288 -24.37 9.23 4.45
C GLU A 288 -24.08 10.43 5.35
N ALA A 289 -22.83 10.59 5.80
CA ALA A 289 -22.37 11.66 6.67
C ALA A 289 -21.57 12.73 5.91
N SER A 290 -21.55 13.96 6.44
CA SER A 290 -20.68 15.03 5.93
C SER A 290 -19.20 14.68 6.14
N ARG A 291 -18.42 14.63 5.06
CA ARG A 291 -17.00 14.27 5.05
C ARG A 291 -16.29 15.02 3.91
N VAL A 292 -14.98 15.21 4.04
CA VAL A 292 -14.14 15.59 2.90
C VAL A 292 -14.06 14.38 1.96
N CYS A 293 -14.62 14.52 0.75
CA CYS A 293 -14.70 13.45 -0.25
C CYS A 293 -13.74 13.75 -1.41
N GLN A 294 -12.47 13.36 -1.24
CA GLN A 294 -11.42 13.47 -2.25
C GLN A 294 -11.49 12.38 -3.33
N TYR A 295 -12.48 11.48 -3.27
CA TYR A 295 -12.63 10.39 -4.23
C TYR A 295 -14.05 10.28 -4.74
N ARG A 296 -14.18 9.76 -5.96
CA ARG A 296 -15.44 9.35 -6.57
C ARG A 296 -15.32 7.92 -7.08
N MET A 297 -16.42 7.16 -7.03
CA MET A 297 -16.51 5.82 -7.60
C MET A 297 -17.66 5.73 -8.60
N ARG A 298 -17.50 4.88 -9.61
CA ARG A 298 -18.54 4.46 -10.55
C ARG A 298 -18.60 2.93 -10.56
N LEU A 299 -19.81 2.39 -10.68
CA LEU A 299 -20.10 0.96 -10.65
C LEU A 299 -20.65 0.55 -12.03
N GLY A 300 -20.01 -0.39 -12.71
CA GLY A 300 -20.39 -0.79 -14.06
C GLY A 300 -19.91 0.19 -15.14
N ASP A 301 -20.67 0.22 -16.24
CA ASP A 301 -20.30 0.88 -17.49
C ASP A 301 -20.13 2.40 -17.41
N SER A 302 -19.58 2.98 -18.48
CA SER A 302 -19.20 4.39 -18.57
C SER A 302 -20.34 5.40 -18.32
N GLY A 303 -21.61 4.99 -18.51
CA GLY A 303 -22.80 5.81 -18.26
C GLY A 303 -23.32 5.81 -16.81
N ALA A 304 -22.77 4.99 -15.91
CA ALA A 304 -23.22 4.93 -14.52
C ALA A 304 -22.86 6.21 -13.72
N PRO A 305 -23.68 6.62 -12.73
CA PRO A 305 -23.46 7.84 -11.97
C PRO A 305 -22.22 7.78 -11.07
N TRP A 306 -21.60 8.94 -10.85
CA TRP A 306 -20.47 9.09 -9.94
C TRP A 306 -20.92 9.31 -8.49
N HIS A 307 -20.48 8.43 -7.60
CA HIS A 307 -20.73 8.49 -6.16
C HIS A 307 -19.51 9.06 -5.43
N HIS A 308 -19.67 10.16 -4.69
CA HIS A 308 -18.59 10.78 -3.92
C HIS A 308 -18.37 10.03 -2.59
N ILE A 309 -17.13 9.67 -2.30
CA ILE A 309 -16.78 8.83 -1.14
C ILE A 309 -15.62 9.44 -0.33
N SER A 310 -15.61 9.18 0.97
CA SER A 310 -14.51 9.58 1.86
C SER A 310 -13.29 8.66 1.74
N GLN A 311 -12.13 9.10 2.23
CA GLN A 311 -10.91 8.27 2.33
C GLN A 311 -11.19 6.92 3.02
N LEU A 312 -11.98 6.93 4.11
CA LEU A 312 -12.35 5.71 4.84
C LEU A 312 -13.10 4.70 3.96
N CYS A 313 -14.05 5.18 3.16
CA CYS A 313 -14.77 4.32 2.21
C CYS A 313 -13.82 3.80 1.13
N ARG A 314 -12.99 4.68 0.55
CA ARG A 314 -12.01 4.33 -0.48
C ARG A 314 -11.10 3.22 0.02
N ASN A 315 -10.51 3.37 1.21
CA ASN A 315 -9.57 2.39 1.77
C ASN A 315 -10.24 1.03 2.02
N ARG A 316 -11.46 1.02 2.58
CA ARG A 316 -12.25 -0.21 2.77
C ARG A 316 -12.51 -0.91 1.44
N ILE A 317 -13.01 -0.19 0.44
CA ILE A 317 -13.29 -0.74 -0.89
C ILE A 317 -12.01 -1.24 -1.56
N THR A 318 -10.95 -0.44 -1.63
CA THR A 318 -9.71 -0.84 -2.33
C THR A 318 -9.05 -2.04 -1.67
N SER A 319 -9.05 -2.14 -0.33
CA SER A 319 -8.50 -3.32 0.36
C SER A 319 -9.20 -4.62 -0.05
N VAL A 320 -10.53 -4.56 -0.29
CA VAL A 320 -11.29 -5.70 -0.78
C VAL A 320 -11.02 -5.94 -2.27
N CYS A 321 -10.98 -4.89 -3.11
CA CYS A 321 -10.56 -5.03 -4.51
C CYS A 321 -9.19 -5.71 -4.63
N ASP A 322 -8.22 -5.29 -3.84
CA ASP A 322 -6.85 -5.83 -3.84
C ASP A 322 -6.80 -7.31 -3.42
N LEU A 323 -7.70 -7.76 -2.52
CA LEU A 323 -7.88 -9.17 -2.20
C LEU A 323 -8.44 -9.95 -3.41
N PHE A 324 -9.54 -9.47 -4.01
CA PHE A 324 -10.18 -10.14 -5.15
C PHE A 324 -9.29 -10.19 -6.39
N CYS A 325 -8.58 -9.11 -6.70
CA CYS A 325 -7.61 -9.09 -7.80
C CYS A 325 -6.55 -10.17 -7.63
N TYR A 326 -6.00 -10.35 -6.42
CA TYR A 326 -5.00 -11.38 -6.17
C TYR A 326 -5.59 -12.80 -6.26
N LEU A 327 -6.78 -13.04 -5.70
CA LEU A 327 -7.45 -14.34 -5.81
C LEU A 327 -7.79 -14.70 -7.27
N ARG A 328 -8.20 -13.72 -8.09
CA ARG A 328 -8.39 -13.89 -9.54
C ARG A 328 -7.08 -14.25 -10.24
N TYR A 329 -5.95 -13.66 -9.87
CA TYR A 329 -4.65 -14.03 -10.44
C TYR A 329 -4.24 -15.47 -10.09
N ILE A 330 -4.57 -15.96 -8.90
CA ILE A 330 -4.41 -17.39 -8.56
C ILE A 330 -5.36 -18.24 -9.42
N GLN A 331 -6.64 -17.88 -9.51
CA GLN A 331 -7.64 -18.59 -10.32
C GLN A 331 -7.28 -18.69 -11.81
N GLN A 332 -6.65 -17.65 -12.36
CA GLN A 332 -6.19 -17.58 -13.75
C GLN A 332 -4.82 -18.26 -13.97
N GLY A 333 -4.16 -18.79 -12.94
CA GLY A 333 -2.83 -19.39 -13.03
C GLY A 333 -1.70 -18.40 -13.35
N LEU A 334 -1.91 -17.11 -13.09
CA LEU A 334 -0.91 -16.05 -13.34
C LEU A 334 0.18 -16.01 -12.26
N VAL A 335 -0.11 -16.55 -11.08
CA VAL A 335 0.82 -16.61 -9.94
C VAL A 335 1.63 -17.91 -10.01
N ARG A 336 2.96 -17.81 -10.03
CA ARG A 336 3.90 -18.95 -10.12
C ARG A 336 4.65 -19.26 -8.81
N SER A 337 4.25 -18.62 -7.71
CA SER A 337 4.84 -18.80 -6.39
C SER A 337 4.43 -20.15 -5.76
N SER A 338 5.14 -20.56 -4.72
CA SER A 338 4.78 -21.72 -3.91
C SER A 338 3.46 -21.51 -3.16
N LEU A 339 2.80 -22.61 -2.77
CA LEU A 339 1.56 -22.57 -1.98
C LEU A 339 1.71 -21.71 -0.70
N GLN A 340 2.85 -21.83 -0.03
CA GLN A 340 3.17 -21.09 1.20
C GLN A 340 3.27 -19.58 0.96
N GLU A 341 3.93 -19.15 -0.12
CA GLU A 341 4.03 -17.73 -0.50
C GLU A 341 2.67 -17.16 -0.90
N MET A 342 1.87 -17.92 -1.66
CA MET A 342 0.51 -17.52 -2.04
C MET A 342 -0.40 -17.38 -0.80
N TYR A 343 -0.31 -18.33 0.14
CA TYR A 343 -1.05 -18.27 1.41
C TYR A 343 -0.71 -17.00 2.19
N TRP A 344 0.59 -16.69 2.36
CA TRP A 344 1.01 -15.51 3.11
C TRP A 344 0.65 -14.19 2.42
N GLU A 345 0.67 -14.13 1.08
CA GLU A 345 0.17 -12.95 0.38
C GLU A 345 -1.35 -12.81 0.56
N VAL A 346 -2.14 -13.88 0.55
CA VAL A 346 -3.56 -13.78 0.92
C VAL A 346 -3.74 -13.32 2.37
N MET A 347 -2.96 -13.85 3.33
CA MET A 347 -3.02 -13.38 4.73
C MET A 347 -2.66 -11.89 4.87
N ARG A 348 -1.69 -11.41 4.08
CA ARG A 348 -1.34 -9.97 3.99
C ARG A 348 -2.52 -9.14 3.46
N ARG A 349 -3.24 -9.61 2.43
CA ARG A 349 -4.48 -8.94 1.94
C ARG A 349 -5.59 -8.98 2.98
N ARG A 350 -5.84 -10.11 3.66
CA ARG A 350 -6.81 -10.21 4.76
C ARG A 350 -6.49 -9.23 5.89
N ARG A 351 -5.22 -9.13 6.30
CA ARG A 351 -4.75 -8.12 7.28
C ARG A 351 -5.09 -6.70 6.81
N SER A 352 -4.83 -6.36 5.55
CA SER A 352 -5.19 -5.05 4.98
C SER A 352 -6.69 -4.76 5.06
N VAL A 353 -7.54 -5.74 4.70
CA VAL A 353 -9.01 -5.63 4.82
C VAL A 353 -9.46 -5.44 6.28
N ALA A 354 -8.86 -6.18 7.22
CA ALA A 354 -9.15 -6.07 8.64
C ALA A 354 -8.76 -4.69 9.23
N LEU A 355 -7.59 -4.16 8.84
CA LEU A 355 -7.15 -2.81 9.23
C LEU A 355 -8.05 -1.72 8.63
N ALA A 356 -8.38 -1.82 7.34
CA ALA A 356 -9.26 -0.87 6.67
C ALA A 356 -10.67 -0.86 7.27
N ARG A 357 -11.21 -2.03 7.69
CA ARG A 357 -12.48 -2.14 8.43
C ARG A 357 -12.45 -1.37 9.76
N LEU A 358 -11.32 -1.39 10.47
CA LEU A 358 -11.11 -0.63 11.71
C LEU A 358 -10.81 0.87 11.46
N GLY A 359 -10.72 1.30 10.20
CA GLY A 359 -10.39 2.67 9.82
C GLY A 359 -8.91 3.02 9.96
N LEU A 360 -8.05 2.03 10.17
CA LEU A 360 -6.60 2.20 10.23
C LEU A 360 -6.01 2.30 8.80
N PRO A 361 -4.95 3.09 8.60
CA PRO A 361 -4.24 3.10 7.33
C PRO A 361 -3.57 1.74 7.07
N PRO A 362 -3.30 1.37 5.80
CA PRO A 362 -2.41 0.26 5.50
C PRO A 362 -1.02 0.52 6.10
N CYS A 363 -0.43 -0.53 6.68
CA CYS A 363 0.96 -0.55 7.16
C CYS A 363 1.95 -0.61 5.99
#